data_AF-A0A1L8CKE5-F1
#
_entry.id   AF-A0A1L8CKE5-F1
#
_cell.length_a   1.000
_cell.length_b   1.000
_cell.length_c   1.000
_cell.angle_alpha   90.00
_cell.angle_beta   90.00
_cell.angle_gamma   90.00
#
_symmetry.space_group_name_H-M   'P 1'
#
loop_
_entity.id
_entity.type
_entity.pdbx_description
1 polymer ?
#
loop_
_entity_poly.entity_id
_entity_poly.type
_entity_poly.pdbx_seq_one_letter_code
_entity_poly.pdbx_strand_id
1 'polypeptide(L)'
;MRKVFTNWANLSSHAGAMLMAPAVLAIGVLAYSHFSWNKQMIEEAPLLDVVMEIKVELERTHMRLHEVERGMIILPAITEQKVLQEQHDHIIYNIDQTFESLANLDTYIAQLLTGTTIMGNVTLSHVEAKKSTDAELNEDLEKLKAAITTLKEYLTANLQGDAYQSFIYDSENDMMFDDAQEIAQSADDRVHEIIKEKLSLQRRVFLLFVIFFTLLSGYFVLKWKQLKDRHHNDLADLYLSVQAIDQSDEAIIIADRNGIIDLVNSRFCEVTGYESEDVIAQELSILDTGEHSIANDALPFVLEGMKWQLEVSCKGKNGGNYRSHTTIHPIRDRADNVAFCEIRQTIL
;
A
#
# COMPACT_ATOMS: atom_id res chain seq x y z
N MET A 1 7.03 -6.48 9.45
CA MET A 1 7.57 -5.57 8.42
C MET A 1 9.06 -5.77 8.11
N ARG A 2 9.99 -5.74 9.07
CA ARG A 2 11.45 -5.86 8.80
C ARG A 2 11.87 -7.15 8.07
N LYS A 3 11.29 -8.31 8.44
CA LYS A 3 11.49 -9.60 7.74
C LYS A 3 10.94 -9.64 6.30
N VAL A 4 9.90 -8.84 6.02
CA VAL A 4 9.31 -8.72 4.67
C VAL A 4 10.27 -7.95 3.77
N PHE A 5 10.86 -6.87 4.27
CA PHE A 5 11.86 -6.08 3.55
C PHE A 5 13.16 -6.82 3.27
N THR A 6 13.67 -7.63 4.22
CA THR A 6 14.90 -8.42 4.01
C THR A 6 14.71 -9.55 2.99
N ASN A 7 13.54 -10.20 3.00
CA ASN A 7 13.23 -11.21 1.97
C ASN A 7 13.02 -10.57 0.58
N TRP A 8 12.54 -9.33 0.53
CA TRP A 8 12.35 -8.58 -0.72
C TRP A 8 13.67 -8.21 -1.40
N ALA A 9 14.69 -7.83 -0.62
CA ALA A 9 16.03 -7.55 -1.15
C ALA A 9 16.63 -8.77 -1.86
N ASN A 10 16.48 -9.98 -1.28
CA ASN A 10 16.96 -11.22 -1.90
C ASN A 10 16.13 -11.64 -3.13
N LEU A 11 14.82 -11.38 -3.13
CA LEU A 11 13.95 -11.70 -4.28
C LEU A 11 14.21 -10.78 -5.49
N SER A 12 14.58 -9.51 -5.25
CA SER A 12 14.82 -8.48 -6.27
C SER A 12 15.92 -8.82 -7.29
N SER A 13 16.73 -9.85 -7.02
CA SER A 13 17.75 -10.37 -7.93
C SER A 13 17.20 -11.12 -9.15
N HIS A 14 15.90 -11.49 -9.16
CA HIS A 14 15.28 -12.24 -10.26
C HIS A 14 14.21 -11.38 -10.96
N ALA A 15 14.13 -11.48 -12.29
CA ALA A 15 13.17 -10.75 -13.14
C ALA A 15 11.69 -10.89 -12.70
N GLY A 16 11.34 -11.92 -11.91
CA GLY A 16 10.02 -12.10 -11.31
C GLY A 16 9.69 -11.12 -10.16
N ALA A 17 10.69 -10.61 -9.42
CA ALA A 17 10.45 -9.66 -8.33
C ALA A 17 10.07 -8.26 -8.82
N MET A 18 10.50 -7.91 -10.04
CA MET A 18 10.11 -6.70 -10.75
C MET A 18 8.59 -6.68 -11.06
N LEU A 19 8.00 -7.83 -11.43
CA LEU A 19 6.55 -7.97 -11.68
C LEU A 19 5.71 -8.01 -10.39
N MET A 20 6.29 -8.43 -9.27
CA MET A 20 5.59 -8.54 -7.98
C MET A 20 5.50 -7.21 -7.22
N ALA A 21 6.37 -6.24 -7.49
CA ALA A 21 6.41 -4.98 -6.75
C ALA A 21 5.10 -4.17 -6.84
N PRO A 22 4.45 -3.99 -8.02
CA PRO A 22 3.17 -3.28 -8.10
C PRO A 22 2.03 -4.02 -7.38
N ALA A 23 2.02 -5.36 -7.43
CA ALA A 23 0.99 -6.17 -6.81
C ALA A 23 1.06 -6.10 -5.26
N VAL A 24 2.27 -6.15 -4.70
CA VAL A 24 2.48 -6.03 -3.24
C VAL A 24 2.14 -4.63 -2.75
N LEU A 25 2.46 -3.59 -3.53
CA LEU A 25 2.10 -2.21 -3.20
C LEU A 25 0.59 -1.99 -3.25
N ALA A 26 -0.10 -2.56 -4.25
CA ALA A 26 -1.57 -2.53 -4.34
C ALA A 26 -2.23 -3.23 -3.14
N ILE A 27 -1.72 -4.41 -2.74
CA ILE A 27 -2.19 -5.11 -1.53
C ILE A 27 -1.95 -4.26 -0.27
N GLY A 28 -0.80 -3.57 -0.19
CA GLY A 28 -0.50 -2.66 0.92
C GLY A 28 -1.46 -1.48 1.01
N VAL A 29 -1.82 -0.88 -0.13
CA VAL A 29 -2.80 0.22 -0.21
C VAL A 29 -4.20 -0.23 0.16
N LEU A 30 -4.63 -1.40 -0.32
CA LEU A 30 -5.92 -1.98 0.04
C LEU A 30 -5.99 -2.34 1.53
N ALA A 31 -4.93 -2.94 2.07
CA ALA A 31 -4.84 -3.26 3.49
C ALA A 31 -4.81 -2.00 4.37
N TYR A 32 -4.09 -0.95 3.97
CA TYR A 32 -4.09 0.33 4.65
C TYR A 32 -5.47 0.99 4.62
N SER A 33 -6.13 1.01 3.45
CA SER A 33 -7.48 1.56 3.30
C SER A 33 -8.48 0.82 4.19
N HIS A 34 -8.46 -0.51 4.19
CA HIS A 34 -9.34 -1.32 5.02
C HIS A 34 -9.06 -1.09 6.51
N PHE A 35 -7.79 -1.09 6.93
CA PHE A 35 -7.42 -0.87 8.33
C PHE A 35 -7.76 0.53 8.82
N SER A 36 -7.51 1.55 7.99
CA SER A 36 -7.80 2.96 8.30
C SER A 36 -9.30 3.21 8.42
N TRP A 37 -10.10 2.65 7.50
CA TRP A 37 -11.56 2.78 7.54
C TRP A 37 -12.14 2.07 8.76
N ASN A 38 -11.68 0.85 9.05
CA ASN A 38 -12.17 0.07 10.19
C ASN A 38 -11.78 0.71 11.53
N LYS A 39 -10.56 1.22 11.65
CA LYS A 39 -10.11 1.93 12.86
C LYS A 39 -10.96 3.19 13.10
N GLN A 40 -11.23 3.97 12.07
CA GLN A 40 -11.98 5.21 12.22
C GLN A 40 -13.48 4.96 12.48
N MET A 41 -14.09 3.94 11.86
CA MET A 41 -15.45 3.52 12.19
C MET A 41 -15.56 3.07 13.66
N ILE A 42 -14.57 2.34 14.18
CA ILE A 42 -14.54 1.92 15.59
C ILE A 42 -14.40 3.14 16.54
N GLU A 43 -13.64 4.16 16.15
CA GLU A 43 -13.44 5.37 16.97
C GLU A 43 -14.69 6.27 17.03
N GLU A 44 -15.46 6.38 15.94
CA GLU A 44 -16.60 7.32 15.87
C GLU A 44 -17.98 6.65 16.07
N ALA A 45 -18.10 5.32 15.95
CA ALA A 45 -19.35 4.59 16.21
C ALA A 45 -19.99 4.88 17.59
N PRO A 46 -19.22 5.02 18.69
CA PRO A 46 -19.79 5.37 19.99
C PRO A 46 -20.48 6.73 20.03
N LEU A 47 -20.05 7.70 19.21
CA LEU A 47 -20.67 9.03 19.17
C LEU A 47 -22.06 8.97 18.54
N LEU A 48 -22.19 8.24 17.42
CA LEU A 48 -23.46 8.06 16.73
C LEU A 48 -24.46 7.30 17.59
N ASP A 49 -24.00 6.25 18.27
CA ASP A 49 -24.82 5.40 19.13
C ASP A 49 -25.42 6.20 20.30
N VAL A 50 -24.58 6.98 21.00
CA VAL A 50 -25.05 7.76 22.16
C VAL A 50 -25.98 8.89 21.76
N VAL A 51 -25.73 9.59 20.65
CA VAL A 51 -26.65 10.64 20.17
C VAL A 51 -27.99 10.06 19.70
N MET A 52 -27.98 8.89 19.06
CA MET A 52 -29.20 8.17 18.72
C MET A 52 -30.00 7.80 19.99
N GLU A 53 -29.32 7.28 21.02
CA GLU A 53 -29.97 6.89 22.27
C GLU A 53 -30.60 8.10 22.99
N ILE A 54 -29.95 9.27 22.95
CA ILE A 54 -30.53 10.52 23.46
C ILE A 54 -31.85 10.85 22.74
N LYS A 55 -31.88 10.81 21.40
CA LYS A 55 -33.10 11.12 20.64
C LYS A 55 -34.23 10.15 20.97
N VAL A 56 -33.92 8.86 20.98
CA VAL A 56 -34.88 7.80 21.29
C VAL A 56 -35.42 7.94 22.71
N GLU A 57 -34.54 8.23 23.68
CA GLU A 57 -34.94 8.37 25.08
C GLU A 57 -35.77 9.64 25.31
N LEU A 58 -35.49 10.72 24.57
CA LEU A 58 -36.29 11.94 24.61
C LEU A 58 -37.70 11.73 24.05
N GLU A 59 -37.83 11.06 22.89
CA GLU A 59 -39.15 10.65 22.35
C GLU A 59 -39.90 9.72 23.29
N ARG A 60 -39.20 8.75 23.90
CA ARG A 60 -39.79 7.83 24.88
C ARG A 60 -40.33 8.57 26.10
N THR A 61 -39.59 9.56 26.59
CA THR A 61 -39.99 10.40 27.72
C THR A 61 -41.25 11.22 27.36
N HIS A 62 -41.27 11.81 26.15
CA HIS A 62 -42.41 12.58 25.66
C HIS A 62 -43.67 11.72 25.53
N MET A 63 -43.55 10.52 24.95
CA MET A 63 -44.68 9.58 24.83
C MET A 63 -45.23 9.15 26.20
N ARG A 64 -44.35 8.85 27.16
CA ARG A 64 -44.75 8.48 28.53
C ARG A 64 -45.52 9.61 29.22
N LEU A 65 -45.13 10.86 28.99
CA LEU A 65 -45.82 12.01 29.53
C LEU A 65 -47.24 12.16 28.96
N HIS A 66 -47.44 11.89 27.66
CA HIS A 66 -48.77 11.81 27.08
C HIS A 66 -49.62 10.64 27.62
N GLU A 67 -49.00 9.51 28.00
CA GLU A 67 -49.75 8.42 28.66
C GLU A 67 -50.21 8.83 30.07
N VAL A 68 -49.37 9.57 30.80
CA VAL A 68 -49.72 10.15 32.11
C VAL A 68 -50.90 11.11 31.97
N GLU A 69 -50.85 12.00 30.98
CA GLU A 69 -51.97 12.91 30.63
C GLU A 69 -53.27 12.14 30.38
N ARG A 70 -53.24 11.14 29.48
CA ARG A 70 -54.43 10.33 29.16
C ARG A 70 -54.98 9.62 30.39
N GLY A 71 -54.12 9.07 31.24
CA GLY A 71 -54.52 8.43 32.48
C GLY A 71 -55.26 9.40 33.40
N MET A 72 -54.76 10.63 33.54
CA MET A 72 -55.38 11.65 34.38
C MET A 72 -56.72 12.17 33.85
N ILE A 73 -56.90 12.24 32.53
CA ILE A 73 -58.19 12.59 31.91
C ILE A 73 -59.27 11.54 32.21
N ILE A 74 -58.89 10.25 32.26
CA ILE A 74 -59.84 9.14 32.44
C ILE A 74 -60.15 8.92 33.94
N LEU A 75 -59.22 9.28 34.83
CA LEU A 75 -59.32 9.09 36.29
C LEU A 75 -60.69 9.47 36.88
N PRO A 76 -61.28 10.66 36.58
CA PRO A 76 -62.55 11.08 37.15
C PRO A 76 -63.77 10.27 36.67
N ALA A 77 -63.64 9.55 35.55
CA ALA A 77 -64.72 8.75 34.96
C ALA A 77 -64.82 7.34 35.56
N ILE A 78 -63.85 6.93 36.39
CA ILE A 78 -63.78 5.57 36.95
C ILE A 78 -64.55 5.51 38.27
N THR A 79 -65.66 4.77 38.27
CA THR A 79 -66.47 4.55 39.48
C THR A 79 -66.06 3.34 40.32
N GLU A 80 -65.34 2.37 39.74
CA GLU A 80 -64.93 1.16 40.46
C GLU A 80 -63.61 1.39 41.20
N GLN A 81 -63.62 1.27 42.53
CA GLN A 81 -62.47 1.59 43.40
C GLN A 81 -61.22 0.77 43.07
N LYS A 82 -61.38 -0.50 42.67
CA LYS A 82 -60.26 -1.35 42.28
C LYS A 82 -59.60 -0.85 40.99
N VAL A 83 -60.40 -0.53 39.98
CA VAL A 83 -59.93 -0.01 38.69
C VAL A 83 -59.31 1.38 38.86
N LEU A 84 -59.86 2.21 39.75
CA LEU A 84 -59.32 3.53 40.06
C LEU A 84 -57.91 3.43 40.67
N GLN A 85 -57.70 2.44 41.53
CA GLN A 85 -56.39 2.20 42.15
C GLN A 85 -55.38 1.63 41.15
N GLU A 86 -55.79 0.68 40.30
CA GLU A 86 -54.94 0.18 39.20
C GLU A 86 -54.52 1.29 38.23
N GLN A 87 -55.39 2.27 37.95
CA GLN A 87 -55.05 3.41 37.10
C GLN A 87 -54.12 4.41 37.79
N HIS A 88 -54.27 4.64 39.09
CA HIS A 88 -53.29 5.43 39.87
C HIS A 88 -51.91 4.77 39.84
N ASP A 89 -51.84 3.46 40.08
CA ASP A 89 -50.57 2.73 40.06
C ASP A 89 -49.90 2.79 38.68
N HIS A 90 -50.69 2.73 37.60
CA HIS A 90 -50.18 2.88 36.23
C HIS A 90 -49.63 4.29 35.94
N ILE A 91 -50.30 5.33 36.43
CA ILE A 91 -49.83 6.72 36.28
C ILE A 91 -48.54 6.94 37.05
N ILE A 92 -48.48 6.49 38.30
CA ILE A 92 -47.27 6.58 39.13
C ILE A 92 -46.11 5.84 38.45
N TYR A 93 -46.36 4.64 37.94
CA TYR A 93 -45.36 3.88 37.19
C TYR A 93 -44.82 4.68 35.99
N ASN A 94 -45.69 5.30 35.18
CA ASN A 94 -45.25 6.09 34.03
C ASN A 94 -44.51 7.38 34.44
N ILE A 95 -44.88 7.99 35.57
CA ILE A 95 -44.14 9.14 36.14
C ILE A 95 -42.73 8.71 36.58
N ASP A 96 -42.62 7.60 37.33
CA ASP A 96 -41.32 7.07 37.77
C ASP A 96 -40.43 6.73 36.57
N GLN A 97 -41.00 6.12 35.54
CA GLN A 97 -40.33 5.81 34.29
C GLN A 97 -39.89 7.08 33.52
N THR A 98 -40.65 8.18 33.60
CA THR A 98 -40.27 9.46 33.01
C THR A 98 -39.03 10.04 33.71
N PHE A 99 -38.98 9.99 35.04
CA PHE A 99 -37.81 10.45 35.79
C PHE A 99 -36.58 9.55 35.59
N GLU A 100 -36.78 8.24 35.43
CA GLU A 100 -35.70 7.31 35.06
C GLU A 100 -35.11 7.66 33.69
N SER A 101 -35.95 7.95 32.69
CA SER A 101 -35.50 8.37 31.36
C SER A 101 -34.73 9.69 31.39
N LEU A 102 -35.17 10.67 32.19
CA LEU A 102 -34.42 11.93 32.37
C LEU A 102 -33.04 11.70 33.02
N ALA A 103 -32.92 10.74 33.94
CA ALA A 103 -31.63 10.38 34.54
C ALA A 103 -30.70 9.66 33.53
N ASN A 104 -31.27 8.84 32.63
CA ASN A 104 -30.52 8.23 31.53
C ASN A 104 -30.00 9.30 30.56
N LEU A 105 -30.82 10.29 30.20
CA LEU A 105 -30.43 11.42 29.36
C LEU A 105 -29.25 12.21 29.97
N ASP A 106 -29.31 12.55 31.26
CA ASP A 106 -28.20 13.18 32.00
C ASP A 106 -26.90 12.36 31.86
N THR A 107 -27.03 11.03 31.96
CA THR A 107 -25.90 10.10 31.84
C THR A 107 -25.33 10.12 30.41
N TYR A 108 -26.15 10.00 29.38
CA TYR A 108 -25.71 9.99 27.97
C TYR A 108 -25.02 11.30 27.57
N ILE A 109 -25.56 12.44 27.98
CA ILE A 109 -24.96 13.75 27.71
C ILE A 109 -23.61 13.89 28.43
N ALA A 110 -23.53 13.43 29.69
CA ALA A 110 -22.27 13.42 30.43
C ALA A 110 -21.22 12.51 29.75
N GLN A 111 -21.62 11.36 29.20
CA GLN A 111 -20.73 10.48 28.45
C GLN A 111 -20.13 11.18 27.22
N LEU A 112 -20.94 11.94 26.47
CA LEU A 112 -20.49 12.72 25.31
C LEU A 112 -19.56 13.88 25.69
N LEU A 113 -19.89 14.63 26.75
CA LEU A 113 -19.09 15.77 27.21
C LEU A 113 -17.75 15.36 27.84
N THR A 114 -17.71 14.21 28.52
CA THR A 114 -16.51 13.71 29.21
C THR A 114 -15.68 12.73 28.37
N GLY A 115 -16.24 12.17 27.30
CA GLY A 115 -15.56 11.18 26.46
C GLY A 115 -15.46 9.79 27.11
N THR A 116 -16.46 9.38 27.88
CA THR A 116 -16.48 8.05 28.50
C THR A 116 -17.72 7.30 28.04
N THR A 117 -17.62 6.48 27.00
CA THR A 117 -18.75 5.65 26.58
C THR A 117 -18.70 4.28 27.26
N ILE A 118 -19.83 3.84 27.82
CA ILE A 118 -20.08 2.45 28.17
C ILE A 118 -21.18 1.94 27.23
N MET A 119 -20.82 1.11 26.24
CA MET A 119 -21.79 0.38 25.42
C MET A 119 -22.36 -0.80 26.24
N GLY A 120 -23.48 -0.58 26.93
CA GLY A 120 -24.22 -1.65 27.64
C GLY A 120 -23.39 -2.48 28.65
N ASN A 121 -23.90 -3.67 29.02
CA ASN A 121 -23.30 -4.57 30.03
C ASN A 121 -21.97 -5.24 29.62
N VAL A 122 -21.34 -4.82 28.52
CA VAL A 122 -20.04 -5.32 28.10
C VAL A 122 -19.04 -4.17 28.10
N THR A 123 -18.24 -4.11 29.17
CA THR A 123 -17.07 -3.24 29.26
C THR A 123 -16.01 -3.68 28.23
N LEU A 124 -16.06 -3.12 27.03
CA LEU A 124 -14.90 -3.08 26.15
C LEU A 124 -13.89 -2.10 26.75
N SER A 125 -13.06 -2.62 27.66
CA SER A 125 -12.16 -1.87 28.54
C SER A 125 -11.06 -1.04 27.86
N HIS A 126 -11.12 -0.77 26.56
CA HIS A 126 -10.05 -0.07 25.82
C HIS A 126 -10.54 0.93 24.75
N VAL A 127 -11.83 1.32 24.73
CA VAL A 127 -12.30 2.43 23.88
C VAL A 127 -12.59 3.62 24.78
N GLU A 128 -11.53 4.32 25.19
CA GLU A 128 -11.68 5.70 25.67
C GLU A 128 -12.19 6.52 24.48
N ALA A 129 -13.49 6.82 24.48
CA ALA A 129 -14.08 7.69 23.48
C ALA A 129 -13.41 9.05 23.60
N LYS A 130 -12.57 9.42 22.65
CA LYS A 130 -11.87 10.69 22.69
C LYS A 130 -12.92 11.81 22.74
N LYS A 131 -12.90 12.65 23.80
CA LYS A 131 -13.75 13.84 23.91
C LYS A 131 -13.78 14.56 22.56
N SER A 132 -14.98 14.83 22.04
CA SER A 132 -15.10 15.55 20.78
C SER A 132 -14.36 16.89 20.91
N THR A 133 -13.38 17.12 20.04
CA THR A 133 -12.67 18.40 19.93
C THR A 133 -13.47 19.43 19.14
N ASP A 134 -14.66 19.07 18.66
CA ASP A 134 -15.54 19.93 17.89
C ASP A 134 -16.24 20.94 18.80
N ALA A 135 -16.04 22.23 18.55
CA ALA A 135 -16.56 23.31 19.39
C ALA A 135 -18.09 23.43 19.26
N GLU A 136 -18.61 23.26 18.04
CA GLU A 136 -20.05 23.36 17.74
C GLU A 136 -20.82 22.19 18.37
N LEU A 137 -20.32 20.96 18.26
CA LEU A 137 -20.95 19.82 18.95
C LEU A 137 -20.95 20.00 20.48
N ASN A 138 -19.86 20.51 21.07
CA ASN A 138 -19.83 20.76 22.52
C ASN A 138 -20.82 21.86 22.92
N GLU A 139 -21.01 22.88 22.08
CA GLU A 139 -22.00 23.93 22.31
C GLU A 139 -23.43 23.36 22.28
N ASP A 140 -23.75 22.53 21.30
CA ASP A 140 -25.07 21.89 21.18
C ASP A 140 -25.33 20.92 22.34
N LEU A 141 -24.32 20.18 22.80
CA LEU A 141 -24.44 19.30 23.97
C LEU A 141 -24.68 20.07 25.27
N GLU A 142 -24.04 21.23 25.46
CA GLU A 142 -24.30 22.08 26.63
C GLU A 142 -25.69 22.74 26.56
N LYS A 143 -26.16 23.14 25.36
CA LYS A 143 -27.54 23.61 25.16
C LYS A 143 -28.55 22.51 25.48
N LEU A 144 -28.30 21.30 24.99
CA LEU A 144 -29.15 20.13 25.22
C LEU A 144 -29.23 19.79 26.72
N LYS A 145 -28.08 19.82 27.40
CA LYS A 145 -27.99 19.65 28.85
C LYS A 145 -28.83 20.70 29.59
N ALA A 146 -28.75 21.96 29.17
CA ALA A 146 -29.54 23.03 29.77
C ALA A 146 -31.04 22.80 29.56
N ALA A 147 -31.47 22.46 28.34
CA ALA A 147 -32.86 22.17 28.01
C ALA A 147 -33.41 21.00 28.84
N ILE A 148 -32.66 19.90 28.95
CA ILE A 148 -33.05 18.73 29.76
C ILE A 148 -33.08 19.05 31.25
N THR A 149 -32.18 19.90 31.73
CA THR A 149 -32.21 20.39 33.12
C THR A 149 -33.49 21.19 33.38
N THR A 150 -33.86 22.11 32.49
CA THR A 150 -35.10 22.90 32.61
C THR A 150 -36.34 22.01 32.55
N LEU A 151 -36.38 21.05 31.62
CA LEU A 151 -37.46 20.07 31.51
C LEU A 151 -37.59 19.24 32.81
N LYS A 152 -36.47 18.77 33.35
CA LYS A 152 -36.44 18.01 34.61
C LYS A 152 -36.94 18.83 35.79
N GLU A 153 -36.52 20.09 35.91
CA GLU A 153 -37.00 20.99 36.97
C GLU A 153 -38.51 21.22 36.87
N TYR A 154 -39.02 21.47 35.66
CA TYR A 154 -40.45 21.65 35.41
C TYR A 154 -41.26 20.39 35.77
N LEU A 155 -40.85 19.23 35.27
CA LEU A 155 -41.56 17.97 35.53
C LEU A 155 -41.48 17.56 37.00
N THR A 156 -40.35 17.84 37.68
CA THR A 156 -40.21 17.60 39.12
C THR A 156 -41.20 18.45 39.91
N ALA A 157 -41.34 19.73 39.57
CA ALA A 157 -42.28 20.63 40.25
C ALA A 157 -43.75 20.22 40.07
N ASN A 158 -44.08 19.60 38.93
CA ASN A 158 -45.46 19.35 38.51
C ASN A 158 -45.93 17.90 38.66
N LEU A 159 -45.02 16.91 38.71
CA LEU A 159 -45.37 15.49 38.76
C LEU A 159 -44.91 14.77 40.03
N GLN A 160 -44.01 15.36 40.82
CA GLN A 160 -43.44 14.67 41.98
C GLN A 160 -44.40 14.69 43.20
N GLY A 161 -44.47 13.56 43.91
CA GLY A 161 -45.30 13.44 45.12
C GLY A 161 -46.79 13.52 44.78
N ASP A 162 -47.54 14.38 45.46
CA ASP A 162 -48.97 14.56 45.20
C ASP A 162 -49.25 15.60 44.09
N ALA A 163 -48.21 16.26 43.56
CA ALA A 163 -48.36 17.35 42.58
C ALA A 163 -48.99 16.88 41.25
N TYR A 164 -48.75 15.63 40.84
CA TYR A 164 -49.29 15.11 39.57
C TYR A 164 -50.82 15.15 39.53
N GLN A 165 -51.50 15.08 40.68
CA GLN A 165 -52.96 15.14 40.73
C GLN A 165 -53.54 16.46 40.18
N SER A 166 -52.72 17.51 40.15
CA SER A 166 -53.05 18.83 39.60
C SER A 166 -52.36 19.12 38.26
N PHE A 167 -51.61 18.15 37.71
CA PHE A 167 -50.90 18.34 36.45
C PHE A 167 -51.88 18.47 35.30
N ILE A 168 -51.61 19.47 34.46
CA ILE A 168 -52.30 19.68 33.19
C ILE A 168 -51.21 19.69 32.13
N TYR A 169 -51.29 18.73 31.21
CA TYR A 169 -50.47 18.77 30.02
C TYR A 169 -50.96 19.91 29.13
N ASP A 170 -50.04 20.78 28.72
CA ASP A 170 -50.33 21.96 27.93
C ASP A 170 -49.28 22.20 26.84
N SER A 171 -49.44 23.28 26.09
CA SER A 171 -48.50 23.65 25.03
C SER A 171 -47.09 23.95 25.52
N GLU A 172 -46.89 24.27 26.80
CA GLU A 172 -45.55 24.52 27.37
C GLU A 172 -44.75 23.22 27.41
N ASN A 173 -45.40 22.10 27.72
CA ASN A 173 -44.79 20.76 27.70
C ASN A 173 -44.28 20.40 26.30
N ASP A 174 -45.15 20.53 25.28
CA ASP A 174 -44.78 20.26 23.89
C ASP A 174 -43.61 21.15 23.43
N MET A 175 -43.64 22.45 23.74
CA MET A 175 -42.56 23.37 23.37
C MET A 175 -41.21 22.97 24.01
N MET A 176 -41.19 22.55 25.27
CA MET A 176 -39.94 22.13 25.94
C MET A 176 -39.36 20.84 25.34
N PHE A 177 -40.21 19.89 24.93
CA PHE A 177 -39.76 18.67 24.25
C PHE A 177 -39.33 18.96 22.81
N ASP A 178 -40.06 19.79 22.08
CA ASP A 178 -39.72 20.20 20.71
C ASP A 178 -38.36 20.92 20.69
N ASP A 179 -38.12 21.86 21.61
CA ASP A 179 -36.84 22.56 21.75
C ASP A 179 -35.68 21.58 22.03
N ALA A 180 -35.89 20.63 22.95
CA ALA A 180 -34.89 19.62 23.27
C ALA A 180 -34.63 18.66 22.09
N GLN A 181 -35.67 18.30 21.34
CA GLN A 181 -35.57 17.44 20.16
C GLN A 181 -34.85 18.16 19.01
N GLU A 182 -35.11 19.45 18.80
CA GLU A 182 -34.44 20.26 17.79
C GLU A 182 -32.92 20.36 18.09
N ILE A 183 -32.55 20.62 19.35
CA ILE A 183 -31.14 20.66 19.74
C ILE A 183 -30.49 19.27 19.59
N ALA A 184 -31.17 18.20 19.99
CA ALA A 184 -30.67 16.83 19.81
C ALA A 184 -30.49 16.47 18.33
N GLN A 185 -31.37 16.94 17.45
CA GLN A 185 -31.25 16.77 16.00
C GLN A 185 -30.06 17.56 15.43
N SER A 186 -29.84 18.80 15.88
CA SER A 186 -28.65 19.58 15.51
C SER A 186 -27.35 18.86 15.87
N ALA A 187 -27.29 18.31 17.10
CA ALA A 187 -26.15 17.53 17.56
C ALA A 187 -25.92 16.27 16.69
N ASP A 188 -26.99 15.56 16.32
CA ASP A 188 -26.94 14.39 15.43
C ASP A 188 -26.43 14.73 14.03
N ASP A 189 -26.94 15.80 13.44
CA ASP A 189 -26.49 16.29 12.14
C ASP A 189 -25.01 16.68 12.17
N ARG A 190 -24.56 17.30 13.27
CA ARG A 190 -23.15 17.65 13.46
C ARG A 190 -22.25 16.41 13.59
N VAL A 191 -22.68 15.39 14.32
CA VAL A 191 -21.93 14.11 14.40
C VAL A 191 -21.79 13.48 13.01
N HIS A 192 -22.87 13.48 12.21
CA HIS A 192 -22.81 12.98 10.83
C HIS A 192 -21.84 13.78 9.96
N GLU A 193 -21.80 15.10 10.11
CA GLU A 193 -20.87 15.97 9.39
C GLU A 193 -19.41 15.68 9.77
N ILE A 194 -19.10 15.56 11.07
CA ILE A 194 -17.76 15.22 11.56
C ILE A 194 -17.28 13.90 10.95
N ILE A 195 -18.13 12.87 10.95
CA ILE A 195 -17.81 11.56 10.36
C ILE A 195 -17.52 11.70 8.86
N LYS A 196 -18.36 12.46 8.14
CA LYS A 196 -18.23 12.69 6.70
C LYS A 196 -16.95 13.44 6.33
N GLU A 197 -16.59 14.48 7.08
CA GLU A 197 -15.37 15.26 6.86
C GLU A 197 -14.11 14.40 7.01
N LYS A 198 -14.04 13.64 8.10
CA LYS A 198 -12.92 12.74 8.39
C LYS A 198 -12.74 11.66 7.33
N LEU A 199 -13.84 11.05 6.87
CA LEU A 199 -13.84 10.07 5.79
C LEU A 199 -13.41 10.67 4.45
N SER A 200 -13.77 11.93 4.18
CA SER A 200 -13.46 12.60 2.91
C SER A 200 -11.95 12.82 2.72
N LEU A 201 -11.24 13.17 3.80
CA LEU A 201 -9.78 13.36 3.78
C LEU A 201 -9.08 12.05 3.45
N GLN A 202 -9.45 10.96 4.13
CA GLN A 202 -8.89 9.64 3.87
C GLN A 202 -9.16 9.19 2.43
N ARG A 203 -10.37 9.43 1.92
CA ARG A 203 -10.72 9.08 0.53
C ARG A 203 -9.86 9.84 -0.48
N ARG A 204 -9.57 11.13 -0.25
CA ARG A 204 -8.67 11.93 -1.12
C ARG A 204 -7.24 11.39 -1.08
N VAL A 205 -6.71 11.12 0.12
CA VAL A 205 -5.36 10.56 0.29
C VAL A 205 -5.24 9.19 -0.38
N PHE A 206 -6.25 8.33 -0.23
CA PHE A 206 -6.33 7.04 -0.90
C PHE A 206 -6.30 7.18 -2.43
N LEU A 207 -7.09 8.09 -3.00
CA LEU A 207 -7.09 8.34 -4.45
C LEU A 207 -5.72 8.83 -4.95
N LEU A 208 -5.02 9.67 -4.19
CA LEU A 208 -3.66 10.10 -4.52
C LEU A 208 -2.69 8.92 -4.55
N PHE A 209 -2.79 7.98 -3.59
CA PHE A 209 -1.99 6.76 -3.61
C PHE A 209 -2.28 5.91 -4.85
N VAL A 210 -3.55 5.72 -5.20
CA VAL A 210 -3.94 4.96 -6.41
C VAL A 210 -3.34 5.59 -7.67
N ILE A 211 -3.42 6.91 -7.83
CA ILE A 211 -2.82 7.62 -8.97
C ILE A 211 -1.29 7.46 -8.97
N PHE A 212 -0.64 7.62 -7.81
CA PHE A 212 0.80 7.46 -7.70
C PHE A 212 1.26 6.05 -8.11
N PHE A 213 0.60 5.01 -7.63
CA PHE A 213 0.97 3.62 -7.95
C PHE A 213 0.66 3.23 -9.39
N THR A 214 -0.41 3.76 -10.00
CA THR A 214 -0.69 3.54 -11.43
C THR A 214 0.38 4.19 -12.32
N LEU A 215 0.81 5.42 -12.01
CA LEU A 215 1.92 6.08 -12.71
C LEU A 215 3.24 5.32 -12.52
N LEU A 216 3.54 4.89 -11.30
CA LEU A 216 4.75 4.13 -10.98
C LEU A 216 4.78 2.79 -11.74
N SER A 217 3.64 2.09 -11.78
CA SER A 217 3.49 0.85 -12.55
C SER A 217 3.72 1.09 -14.05
N GLY A 218 3.12 2.15 -14.62
CA GLY A 218 3.32 2.53 -16.01
C GLY A 218 4.79 2.83 -16.34
N TYR A 219 5.46 3.63 -15.51
CA TYR A 219 6.91 3.91 -15.64
C TYR A 219 7.74 2.62 -15.66
N PHE A 220 7.42 1.68 -14.77
CA PHE A 220 8.15 0.44 -14.63
C PHE A 220 7.99 -0.48 -15.85
N VAL A 221 6.77 -0.57 -16.40
CA VAL A 221 6.49 -1.31 -17.65
C VAL A 221 7.28 -0.73 -18.82
N LEU A 222 7.33 0.60 -18.94
CA LEU A 222 8.10 1.27 -20.00
C LEU A 222 9.60 0.98 -19.87
N LYS A 223 10.16 1.08 -18.66
CA LYS A 223 11.57 0.80 -18.39
C LYS A 223 11.92 -0.67 -18.66
N TRP A 224 11.02 -1.59 -18.30
CA TRP A 224 11.21 -3.02 -18.55
C TRP A 224 11.24 -3.35 -20.04
N LYS A 225 10.33 -2.74 -20.82
CA LYS A 225 10.32 -2.88 -22.28
C LYS A 225 11.64 -2.39 -22.89
N GLN A 226 12.11 -1.20 -22.49
CA GLN A 226 13.37 -0.64 -22.98
C GLN A 226 14.58 -1.53 -22.66
N LEU A 227 14.66 -2.11 -21.46
CA LEU A 227 15.76 -2.99 -21.08
C LEU A 227 15.75 -4.32 -21.86
N LYS A 228 14.56 -4.88 -22.08
CA LYS A 228 14.40 -6.11 -22.84
C LYS A 228 14.83 -5.93 -24.29
N ASP A 229 14.45 -4.81 -24.91
CA ASP A 229 14.80 -4.51 -26.29
C ASP A 229 16.32 -4.33 -26.46
N ARG A 230 17.00 -3.66 -25.50
CA ARG A 230 18.48 -3.54 -25.52
C ARG A 230 19.17 -4.89 -25.46
N HIS A 231 18.78 -5.75 -24.52
CA HIS A 231 19.41 -7.08 -24.39
C HIS A 231 19.23 -7.94 -25.63
N HIS A 232 18.08 -7.84 -26.32
CA HIS A 232 17.85 -8.58 -27.55
C HIS A 232 18.73 -8.08 -28.69
N ASN A 233 18.88 -6.76 -28.83
CA ASN A 233 19.73 -6.16 -29.85
C ASN A 233 21.22 -6.47 -29.60
N ASP A 234 21.70 -6.34 -28.37
CA ASP A 234 23.10 -6.64 -28.01
C ASP A 234 23.46 -8.11 -28.32
N LEU A 235 22.53 -9.05 -28.07
CA LEU A 235 22.72 -10.46 -28.39
C LEU A 235 22.70 -10.72 -29.90
N ALA A 236 21.83 -10.03 -30.65
CA ALA A 236 21.76 -10.14 -32.10
C ALA A 236 23.05 -9.63 -32.75
N ASP A 237 23.58 -8.49 -32.30
CA ASP A 237 24.84 -7.92 -32.79
C ASP A 237 26.05 -8.82 -32.48
N LEU A 238 26.08 -9.42 -31.28
CA LEU A 238 27.11 -10.40 -30.92
C LEU A 238 27.05 -11.64 -31.81
N TYR A 239 25.84 -12.18 -32.03
CA TYR A 239 25.65 -13.36 -32.88
C TYR A 239 26.08 -13.09 -34.33
N LEU A 240 25.71 -11.92 -34.87
CA LEU A 240 26.11 -11.51 -36.22
C LEU A 240 27.63 -11.35 -36.34
N SER A 241 28.28 -10.77 -35.32
CA SER A 241 29.74 -10.58 -35.30
C SER A 241 30.49 -11.92 -35.26
N VAL A 242 30.05 -12.84 -34.40
CA VAL A 242 30.63 -14.20 -34.32
C VAL A 242 30.43 -14.94 -35.65
N GLN A 243 29.23 -14.86 -36.24
CA GLN A 243 28.95 -15.50 -37.53
C GLN A 243 29.81 -14.92 -38.66
N ALA A 244 30.05 -13.60 -38.67
CA ALA A 244 30.90 -12.96 -39.67
C ALA A 244 32.38 -13.40 -39.55
N ILE A 245 32.89 -13.59 -38.33
CA ILE A 245 34.23 -14.12 -38.08
C ILE A 245 34.33 -15.58 -38.54
N ASP A 246 33.30 -16.38 -38.27
CA ASP A 246 33.28 -17.81 -38.58
C ASP A 246 33.19 -18.09 -40.09
N GLN A 247 32.50 -17.22 -40.84
CA GLN A 247 32.38 -17.32 -42.31
C GLN A 247 33.54 -16.68 -43.09
N SER A 248 34.60 -16.22 -42.42
CA SER A 248 35.77 -15.63 -43.08
C SER A 248 36.58 -16.70 -43.84
N ASP A 249 37.03 -16.38 -45.06
CA ASP A 249 37.90 -17.24 -45.87
C ASP A 249 39.34 -17.34 -45.33
N GLU A 250 39.71 -16.46 -44.40
CA GLU A 250 40.99 -16.45 -43.70
C GLU A 250 40.88 -17.17 -42.35
N ALA A 251 41.96 -17.84 -41.94
CA ALA A 251 42.05 -18.40 -40.60
C ALA A 251 42.22 -17.25 -39.59
N ILE A 252 41.32 -17.17 -38.61
CA ILE A 252 41.28 -16.13 -37.57
C ILE A 252 41.52 -16.75 -36.20
N ILE A 253 42.43 -16.14 -35.44
CA ILE A 253 42.71 -16.46 -34.05
C ILE A 253 42.59 -15.16 -33.25
N ILE A 254 41.88 -15.21 -32.12
CA ILE A 254 41.88 -14.15 -31.10
C ILE A 254 42.62 -14.69 -29.89
N ALA A 255 43.66 -13.99 -29.47
CA ALA A 255 44.44 -14.32 -28.28
C ALA A 255 44.48 -13.15 -27.31
N ASP A 256 44.61 -13.43 -26.02
CA ASP A 256 44.79 -12.42 -24.99
C ASP A 256 46.18 -11.74 -25.07
N ARG A 257 46.42 -10.78 -24.19
CA ARG A 257 47.69 -10.06 -24.06
C ARG A 257 48.91 -10.93 -23.72
N ASN A 258 48.70 -12.15 -23.22
CA ASN A 258 49.75 -13.13 -22.92
C ASN A 258 49.97 -14.12 -24.07
N GLY A 259 49.22 -13.98 -25.18
CA GLY A 259 49.26 -14.92 -26.29
C GLY A 259 48.50 -16.22 -26.02
N ILE A 260 47.57 -16.23 -25.06
CA ILE A 260 46.67 -17.36 -24.80
C ILE A 260 45.48 -17.26 -25.75
N ILE A 261 45.20 -18.32 -26.50
CA ILE A 261 44.13 -18.35 -27.50
C ILE A 261 42.76 -18.40 -26.82
N ASP A 262 41.92 -17.42 -27.12
CA ASP A 262 40.54 -17.34 -26.62
C ASP A 262 39.50 -17.82 -27.65
N LEU A 263 39.76 -17.60 -28.94
CA LEU A 263 38.85 -17.96 -30.01
C LEU A 263 39.61 -18.31 -31.28
N VAL A 264 39.11 -19.33 -31.99
CA VAL A 264 39.51 -19.66 -33.36
C VAL A 264 38.26 -19.82 -34.21
N ASN A 265 38.32 -19.46 -35.49
CA ASN A 265 37.22 -19.66 -36.43
C ASN A 265 37.27 -21.04 -37.10
N SER A 266 36.16 -21.47 -37.72
CA SER A 266 36.10 -22.75 -38.43
C SER A 266 37.18 -22.90 -39.50
N ARG A 267 37.52 -21.80 -40.18
CA ARG A 267 38.56 -21.79 -41.22
C ARG A 267 39.94 -22.14 -40.67
N PHE A 268 40.30 -21.64 -39.49
CA PHE A 268 41.53 -22.04 -38.81
C PHE A 268 41.56 -23.55 -38.57
N CYS A 269 40.47 -24.11 -38.05
CA CYS A 269 40.38 -25.54 -37.77
C CYS A 269 40.54 -26.38 -39.04
N GLU A 270 39.87 -25.99 -40.13
CA GLU A 270 39.93 -26.67 -41.42
C GLU A 270 41.36 -26.74 -41.98
N VAL A 271 42.08 -25.62 -42.00
CA VAL A 271 43.38 -25.58 -42.69
C VAL A 271 44.54 -26.05 -41.81
N THR A 272 44.45 -25.87 -40.49
CA THR A 272 45.51 -26.30 -39.57
C THR A 272 45.32 -27.73 -39.06
N GLY A 273 44.09 -28.25 -39.15
CA GLY A 273 43.68 -29.56 -38.64
C GLY A 273 43.50 -29.61 -37.12
N TYR A 274 43.59 -28.47 -36.42
CA TYR A 274 43.25 -28.38 -35.00
C TYR A 274 41.74 -28.30 -34.81
N GLU A 275 41.23 -28.91 -33.73
CA GLU A 275 39.87 -28.62 -33.27
C GLU A 275 39.92 -27.42 -32.32
N SER A 276 38.86 -26.63 -32.25
CA SER A 276 38.81 -25.45 -31.37
C SER A 276 39.10 -25.81 -29.91
N GLU A 277 38.61 -26.97 -29.46
CA GLU A 277 38.80 -27.49 -28.09
C GLU A 277 40.27 -27.83 -27.78
N ASP A 278 41.08 -28.13 -28.80
CA ASP A 278 42.49 -28.49 -28.61
C ASP A 278 43.39 -27.25 -28.41
N VAL A 279 42.94 -26.09 -28.90
CA VAL A 279 43.77 -24.87 -29.01
C VAL A 279 43.27 -23.73 -28.11
N ILE A 280 42.00 -23.71 -27.72
CA ILE A 280 41.51 -22.75 -26.74
C ILE A 280 42.28 -22.92 -25.42
N ALA A 281 42.64 -21.80 -24.81
CA ALA A 281 43.48 -21.71 -23.62
C ALA A 281 44.93 -22.22 -23.77
N GLN A 282 45.38 -22.50 -25.00
CA GLN A 282 46.79 -22.78 -25.29
C GLN A 282 47.54 -21.51 -25.69
N GLU A 283 48.86 -21.52 -25.54
CA GLU A 283 49.72 -20.44 -26.02
C GLU A 283 49.88 -20.51 -27.56
N LEU A 284 49.96 -19.34 -28.21
CA LEU A 284 50.23 -19.19 -29.65
C LEU A 284 51.49 -19.92 -30.13
N SER A 285 52.43 -20.18 -29.20
CA SER A 285 53.66 -20.93 -29.46
C SER A 285 53.42 -22.35 -29.99
N ILE A 286 52.22 -22.91 -29.82
CA ILE A 286 51.82 -24.20 -30.39
C ILE A 286 51.93 -24.25 -31.93
N LEU A 287 51.81 -23.09 -32.60
CA LEU A 287 51.87 -22.96 -34.05
C LEU A 287 53.30 -22.74 -34.58
N ASP A 288 54.29 -22.54 -33.71
CA ASP A 288 55.65 -22.17 -34.11
C ASP A 288 56.44 -23.38 -34.63
N THR A 289 57.26 -23.16 -35.68
CA THR A 289 58.20 -24.16 -36.21
C THR A 289 59.64 -23.96 -35.71
N GLY A 290 59.90 -22.88 -34.96
CA GLY A 290 61.20 -22.57 -34.34
C GLY A 290 62.13 -21.64 -35.13
N GLU A 291 61.80 -21.28 -36.38
CA GLU A 291 62.57 -20.28 -37.18
C GLU A 291 62.16 -18.84 -36.86
N HIS A 292 60.85 -18.59 -36.75
CA HIS A 292 60.23 -17.35 -36.30
C HIS A 292 59.07 -17.74 -35.38
N SER A 293 58.92 -17.03 -34.26
CA SER A 293 57.88 -17.33 -33.27
C SER A 293 56.86 -16.20 -33.29
N ILE A 294 55.61 -16.51 -33.61
CA ILE A 294 54.54 -15.51 -33.64
C ILE A 294 54.42 -14.84 -32.26
N ALA A 295 54.53 -15.63 -31.19
CA ALA A 295 54.50 -15.13 -29.83
C ALA A 295 55.67 -14.17 -29.52
N ASN A 296 56.90 -14.51 -29.90
CA ASN A 296 58.07 -13.69 -29.53
C ASN A 296 58.31 -12.51 -30.48
N ASP A 297 58.00 -12.66 -31.77
CA ASP A 297 58.35 -11.69 -32.80
C ASP A 297 57.23 -10.66 -33.03
N ALA A 298 55.97 -11.01 -32.75
CA ALA A 298 54.82 -10.16 -33.05
C ALA A 298 54.16 -9.54 -31.80
N LEU A 299 54.01 -10.28 -30.70
CA LEU A 299 53.33 -9.75 -29.50
C LEU A 299 53.93 -8.45 -28.95
N PRO A 300 55.27 -8.25 -28.87
CA PRO A 300 55.83 -7.00 -28.38
C PRO A 300 55.37 -5.77 -29.18
N PHE A 301 55.32 -5.88 -30.51
CA PHE A 301 54.86 -4.79 -31.39
C PHE A 301 53.35 -4.55 -31.27
N VAL A 302 52.58 -5.63 -31.14
CA VAL A 302 51.11 -5.54 -31.06
C VAL A 302 50.66 -4.98 -29.71
N LEU A 303 51.36 -5.31 -28.62
CA LEU A 303 51.13 -4.73 -27.29
C LEU A 303 51.44 -3.22 -27.23
N GLU A 304 52.34 -2.73 -28.08
CA GLU A 304 52.55 -1.28 -28.28
C GLU A 304 51.46 -0.64 -29.16
N GLY A 305 50.47 -1.41 -29.60
CA GLY A 305 49.35 -0.95 -30.43
C GLY A 305 49.68 -0.87 -31.91
N MET A 306 50.79 -1.44 -32.37
CA MET A 306 51.18 -1.47 -33.77
C MET A 306 50.65 -2.73 -34.48
N LYS A 307 50.35 -2.59 -35.77
CA LYS A 307 50.05 -3.74 -36.65
C LYS A 307 51.35 -4.49 -36.96
N TRP A 308 51.31 -5.82 -36.92
CA TRP A 308 52.42 -6.67 -37.36
C TRP A 308 52.01 -7.52 -38.57
N GLN A 309 52.92 -7.75 -39.51
CA GLN A 309 52.64 -8.51 -40.73
C GLN A 309 53.92 -9.16 -41.27
N LEU A 310 53.91 -10.48 -41.45
CA LEU A 310 55.05 -11.24 -41.97
C LEU A 310 54.60 -12.59 -42.56
N GLU A 311 55.40 -13.12 -43.49
CA GLU A 311 55.30 -14.53 -43.89
C GLU A 311 56.01 -15.41 -42.85
N VAL A 312 55.29 -16.35 -42.25
CA VAL A 312 55.80 -17.24 -41.20
C VAL A 312 55.56 -18.70 -41.57
N SER A 313 56.49 -19.56 -41.14
CA SER A 313 56.32 -21.00 -41.19
C SER A 313 55.55 -21.44 -39.93
N CYS A 314 54.39 -22.06 -40.12
CA CYS A 314 53.53 -22.54 -39.05
C CYS A 314 53.42 -24.07 -39.05
N LYS A 315 53.12 -24.64 -37.89
CA LYS A 315 52.93 -26.07 -37.68
C LYS A 315 51.45 -26.42 -37.57
N GLY A 316 50.99 -27.40 -38.34
CA GLY A 316 49.64 -27.97 -38.21
C GLY A 316 49.60 -29.12 -37.19
N LYS A 317 48.40 -29.55 -36.78
CA LYS A 317 48.19 -30.62 -35.77
C LYS A 317 48.93 -31.92 -36.12
N ASN A 318 48.95 -32.27 -37.41
CA ASN A 318 49.60 -33.49 -37.91
C ASN A 318 51.14 -33.36 -38.02
N GLY A 319 51.72 -32.26 -37.58
CA GLY A 319 53.17 -32.01 -37.60
C GLY A 319 53.73 -31.55 -38.96
N GLY A 320 52.87 -31.35 -39.96
CA GLY A 320 53.24 -30.74 -41.23
C GLY A 320 53.46 -29.23 -41.08
N ASN A 321 54.52 -28.71 -41.71
CA ASN A 321 54.79 -27.28 -41.76
C ASN A 321 54.14 -26.67 -43.00
N TYR A 322 53.51 -25.51 -42.85
CA TYR A 322 52.95 -24.73 -43.94
C TYR A 322 53.43 -23.28 -43.84
N ARG A 323 53.44 -22.56 -44.97
CA ARG A 323 53.74 -21.13 -44.99
C ARG A 323 52.44 -20.36 -44.94
N SER A 324 52.40 -19.35 -44.08
CA SER A 324 51.27 -18.45 -43.98
C SER A 324 51.73 -17.00 -44.04
N HIS A 325 50.99 -16.19 -44.77
CA HIS A 325 51.07 -14.76 -44.65
C HIS A 325 50.20 -14.34 -43.45
N THR A 326 50.85 -13.98 -42.34
CA THR A 326 50.20 -13.69 -41.06
C THR A 326 50.15 -12.19 -40.81
N THR A 327 48.97 -11.69 -40.44
CA THR A 327 48.74 -10.30 -40.03
C THR A 327 48.15 -10.26 -38.63
N ILE A 328 48.68 -9.42 -37.75
CA ILE A 328 48.21 -9.28 -36.36
C ILE A 328 47.78 -7.84 -36.07
N HIS A 329 46.55 -7.70 -35.56
CA HIS A 329 45.94 -6.44 -35.17
C HIS A 329 45.66 -6.39 -33.66
N PRO A 330 45.99 -5.28 -32.97
CA PRO A 330 45.61 -5.09 -31.58
C PRO A 330 44.12 -4.75 -31.45
N ILE A 331 43.41 -5.49 -30.61
CA ILE A 331 42.04 -5.19 -30.18
C ILE A 331 42.11 -4.57 -28.78
N ARG A 332 41.45 -3.41 -28.63
CA ARG A 332 41.47 -2.63 -27.40
C ARG A 332 40.24 -2.91 -26.53
N ASP A 333 40.42 -2.86 -25.22
CA ASP A 333 39.32 -2.87 -24.26
C ASP A 333 38.62 -1.50 -24.15
N ARG A 334 37.60 -1.41 -23.29
CA ARG A 334 36.86 -0.16 -23.02
C ARG A 334 37.73 0.96 -22.42
N ALA A 335 38.91 0.64 -21.91
CA ALA A 335 39.88 1.59 -21.35
C ALA A 335 41.00 1.93 -22.36
N ASP A 336 40.82 1.57 -23.63
CA ASP A 336 41.74 1.81 -24.75
C ASP A 336 43.10 1.08 -24.63
N ASN A 337 43.20 0.09 -23.75
CA ASN A 337 44.40 -0.75 -23.63
C ASN A 337 44.29 -1.96 -24.55
N VAL A 338 45.41 -2.41 -25.12
CA VAL A 338 45.43 -3.67 -25.88
C VAL A 338 45.04 -4.82 -24.95
N ALA A 339 43.94 -5.49 -25.28
CA ALA A 339 43.39 -6.57 -24.49
C ALA A 339 43.49 -7.92 -25.21
N PHE A 340 43.32 -7.90 -26.53
CA PHE A 340 43.42 -9.08 -27.39
C PHE A 340 44.19 -8.75 -28.67
N CYS A 341 44.62 -9.78 -29.39
CA CYS A 341 45.25 -9.70 -30.69
C CYS A 341 44.44 -10.54 -31.69
N GLU A 342 44.06 -9.96 -32.83
CA GLU A 342 43.46 -10.68 -33.95
C GLU A 342 44.56 -11.09 -34.93
N ILE A 343 44.70 -12.38 -35.17
CA ILE A 343 45.69 -12.96 -36.08
C ILE A 343 44.93 -13.51 -37.28
N ARG A 344 45.28 -13.03 -38.47
CA ARG A 344 44.75 -13.51 -39.75
C ARG A 344 45.84 -14.21 -40.53
N GLN A 345 45.55 -15.43 -40.99
CA GLN A 345 46.50 -16.22 -41.77
C GLN A 345 45.93 -16.57 -43.13
N THR A 346 46.66 -16.20 -44.19
CA THR A 346 46.43 -16.68 -45.55
C THR A 346 47.49 -17.72 -45.86
N ILE A 347 47.09 -18.95 -46.13
CA ILE A 347 48.01 -20.05 -46.41
C ILE A 347 48.40 -20.01 -47.88
N LEU A 348 49.70 -20.09 -48.16
CA LEU A 348 50.32 -19.83 -49.46
C LEU A 348 50.50 -21.07 -50.33
#